data_AF-M1BH82-F1
#
_entry.id   AF-M1BH82-F1
#
_cell.length_a   1.000
_cell.length_b   1.000
_cell.length_c   1.000
_cell.angle_alpha   90.00
_cell.angle_beta   90.00
_cell.angle_gamma   90.00
#
_symmetry.space_group_name_H-M   'P 1'
#
loop_
_entity.id
_entity.type
_entity.pdbx_description
1 polymer ?
#
loop_
_entity_poly.entity_id
_entity_poly.type
_entity_poly.pdbx_seq_one_letter_code
_entity_poly.pdbx_strand_id
1 'polypeptide(L)'
;MFAGEAVSNIRTVAAFCAEEKVTDLYARELVEPAKRSFSRGQTAGILYGVSQFFIFSSYALALWYGSVLMGKELTSFKAVMKSFMVLIVTALAMGETLAMAPDLIKGNQMVASVFEVLDRKTEIATDSGEEVTAVEGTIEFKDVEFCYPARPDVHIFRDFNMRVHAGKSMAIVGQSGSGKSSVLALILRFYDPISGKVIIDGKFNLYLYYFELESFQRSSWINLIISMM
;
A
#
# COMPACT_ATOMS: atom_id res chain seq x y z
N MET A 1 4.00 11.11 -6.08
CA MET A 1 4.60 11.02 -4.73
C MET A 1 5.15 12.37 -4.29
N PHE A 2 6.09 12.97 -5.02
CA PHE A 2 6.69 14.28 -4.71
C PHE A 2 5.68 15.42 -4.48
N ALA A 3 4.67 15.57 -5.35
CA ALA A 3 3.63 16.60 -5.17
C ALA A 3 2.81 16.41 -3.88
N GLY A 4 2.52 15.15 -3.51
CA GLY A 4 1.78 14.86 -2.27
C GLY A 4 2.58 15.24 -1.02
N GLU A 5 3.89 14.98 -1.04
CA GLU A 5 4.79 15.33 0.06
C GLU A 5 4.95 16.85 0.23
N ALA A 6 5.09 17.57 -0.88
CA ALA A 6 5.17 19.04 -0.89
C ALA A 6 3.88 19.69 -0.35
N VAL A 7 2.71 19.19 -0.76
CA VAL A 7 1.41 19.71 -0.29
C VAL A 7 1.19 19.37 1.18
N SER A 8 1.50 18.14 1.60
CA SER A 8 1.37 17.71 3.00
C SER A 8 2.26 18.53 3.93
N ASN A 9 3.41 19.03 3.44
CA ASN A 9 4.38 19.79 4.22
C ASN A 9 4.46 21.26 3.77
N ILE A 10 3.36 21.85 3.29
CA ILE A 10 3.35 23.20 2.71
C ILE A 10 3.90 24.27 3.65
N ARG A 11 3.68 24.13 4.97
CA ARG A 11 4.23 25.04 5.99
C ARG A 11 5.75 25.01 6.03
N THR A 12 6.35 23.83 5.88
CA THR A 12 7.80 23.65 5.82
C THR A 12 8.36 24.26 4.53
N VAL A 13 7.69 24.03 3.40
CA VAL A 13 8.09 24.62 2.12
C VAL A 13 8.10 26.15 2.20
N ALA A 14 7.05 26.74 2.77
CA ALA A 14 6.95 28.19 2.97
C ALA A 14 7.95 28.72 3.99
N ALA A 15 8.21 27.99 5.08
CA ALA A 15 9.21 28.39 6.09
C ALA A 15 10.63 28.48 5.52
N PHE A 16 10.94 27.68 4.50
CA PHE A 16 12.22 27.71 3.80
C PHE A 16 12.19 28.52 2.49
N CYS A 17 11.08 29.20 2.17
CA CYS A 17 10.87 29.92 0.90
C CYS A 17 11.25 29.08 -0.34
N ALA A 18 10.91 27.79 -0.30
CA ALA A 18 11.36 26.80 -1.28
C ALA A 18 10.33 26.50 -2.37
N GLU A 19 9.27 27.31 -2.51
CA GLU A 19 8.15 27.09 -3.43
C GLU A 19 8.63 26.99 -4.89
N GLU A 20 9.49 27.91 -5.31
CA GLU A 20 10.02 27.95 -6.68
C GLU A 20 10.87 26.70 -6.97
N LYS A 21 11.72 26.30 -6.01
CA LYS A 21 12.56 25.11 -6.11
C LYS A 21 11.72 23.84 -6.23
N VAL A 22 10.67 23.70 -5.41
CA VAL A 22 9.75 22.56 -5.45
C VAL A 22 8.99 22.53 -6.78
N THR A 23 8.55 23.69 -7.26
CA THR A 23 7.82 23.80 -8.53
C THR A 23 8.70 23.43 -9.72
N ASP A 24 9.94 23.91 -9.76
CA ASP A 24 10.91 23.56 -10.80
C ASP A 24 11.26 22.06 -10.77
N LEU A 25 11.47 21.49 -9.59
CA LEU A 25 11.73 20.05 -9.46
C LEU A 25 10.54 19.23 -9.95
N TYR A 26 9.31 19.64 -9.62
CA TYR A 26 8.09 19.00 -10.11
C TYR A 26 7.97 19.12 -11.64
N ALA A 27 8.25 20.30 -12.20
CA ALA A 27 8.22 20.52 -13.65
C ALA A 27 9.23 19.61 -14.38
N ARG A 28 10.44 19.45 -13.83
CA ARG A 28 11.47 18.55 -14.38
C ARG A 28 11.03 17.09 -14.36
N GLU A 29 10.44 16.63 -13.26
CA GLU A 29 9.92 15.26 -13.13
C GLU A 29 8.77 14.98 -14.10
N LEU A 30 8.02 16.00 -14.54
CA LEU A 30 6.94 15.85 -15.52
C LEU A 30 7.42 15.74 -16.98
N VAL A 31 8.66 16.13 -17.30
CA VAL A 31 9.16 16.12 -18.69
C VAL A 31 9.19 14.71 -19.27
N GLU A 32 9.69 13.73 -18.52
CA GLU A 32 9.78 12.33 -18.97
C GLU A 32 8.40 11.68 -19.13
N PRO A 33 7.48 11.74 -18.15
CA PRO A 33 6.09 11.30 -18.32
C PRO A 33 5.38 11.98 -19.50
N ALA A 34 5.59 13.27 -19.71
CA ALA A 34 4.98 14.00 -20.83
C ALA A 34 5.47 13.48 -22.18
N LYS A 35 6.80 13.31 -22.35
CA LYS A 35 7.38 12.72 -23.57
C LYS A 35 6.90 11.30 -23.81
N ARG A 36 6.86 10.46 -22.77
CA ARG A 36 6.35 9.08 -22.86
C ARG A 36 4.86 9.07 -23.22
N SER A 37 4.07 9.96 -22.65
CA SER A 37 2.65 10.10 -22.96
C SER A 37 2.45 10.48 -24.43
N PHE A 38 3.26 11.42 -24.95
CA PHE A 38 3.22 11.82 -26.35
C PHE A 38 3.54 10.67 -27.30
N SER A 39 4.67 9.98 -27.08
CA SER A 39 5.06 8.82 -27.91
C SER A 39 4.03 7.69 -27.83
N ARG A 40 3.52 7.38 -26.63
CA ARG A 40 2.46 6.39 -26.44
C ARG A 40 1.19 6.79 -27.17
N GLY A 41 0.80 8.06 -27.09
CA GLY A 41 -0.37 8.60 -27.77
C GLY A 41 -0.26 8.48 -29.29
N GLN A 42 0.91 8.75 -29.85
CA GLN A 42 1.13 8.64 -31.29
C GLN A 42 1.10 7.18 -31.76
N THR A 43 1.75 6.26 -31.04
CA THR A 43 1.69 4.83 -31.34
C THR A 43 0.26 4.30 -31.26
N ALA A 44 -0.48 4.68 -30.21
CA ALA A 44 -1.88 4.29 -30.05
C ALA A 44 -2.77 4.86 -31.16
N GLY A 45 -2.57 6.13 -31.54
CA GLY A 45 -3.32 6.78 -32.62
C GLY A 45 -3.07 6.14 -33.99
N ILE A 46 -1.81 5.85 -34.32
CA ILE A 46 -1.46 5.15 -35.56
C ILE A 46 -2.09 3.76 -35.59
N LEU A 47 -1.97 2.99 -34.50
CA LEU A 47 -2.52 1.65 -34.42
C LEU A 47 -4.05 1.67 -34.55
N TYR A 48 -4.72 2.64 -33.91
CA TYR A 48 -6.17 2.83 -34.04
C TYR A 48 -6.56 3.19 -35.48
N GLY A 49 -5.85 4.11 -36.12
CA GLY A 49 -6.09 4.49 -37.52
C GLY A 49 -5.91 3.31 -38.49
N VAL A 50 -4.85 2.52 -38.32
CA VAL A 50 -4.61 1.30 -39.10
C VAL A 50 -5.74 0.28 -38.89
N SER A 51 -6.17 0.08 -37.65
CA SER A 51 -7.28 -0.82 -37.32
C SER A 51 -8.59 -0.37 -38.00
N GLN A 52 -8.88 0.94 -37.95
CA GLN A 52 -10.08 1.50 -38.57
C GLN A 52 -10.05 1.39 -40.10
N PHE A 53 -8.88 1.58 -40.71
CA PHE A 53 -8.69 1.38 -42.14
C PHE A 53 -9.00 -0.06 -42.56
N PHE A 54 -8.53 -1.06 -41.82
CA PHE A 54 -8.83 -2.46 -42.10
C PHE A 54 -10.33 -2.78 -41.94
N ILE A 55 -10.99 -2.23 -40.92
CA ILE A 55 -12.44 -2.41 -40.73
C ILE A 55 -13.21 -1.88 -41.95
N PHE A 56 -13.00 -0.63 -42.34
CA PHE A 56 -13.72 -0.06 -43.48
C PHE A 56 -13.34 -0.71 -44.81
N SER A 57 -12.07 -1.09 -45.00
CA SER A 57 -11.64 -1.83 -46.19
C SER A 57 -12.33 -3.19 -46.27
N SER A 58 -12.48 -3.90 -45.14
CA SER A 58 -13.21 -5.17 -45.10
C SER A 58 -14.68 -5.01 -45.49
N TYR A 59 -15.33 -3.92 -45.07
CA TYR A 59 -16.72 -3.63 -45.43
C TYR A 59 -16.85 -3.32 -46.92
N ALA A 60 -15.95 -2.51 -47.47
CA ALA A 60 -15.92 -2.21 -48.89
C ALA A 60 -15.72 -3.47 -49.74
N LEU A 61 -14.79 -4.35 -49.36
CA LEU A 61 -14.53 -5.62 -50.03
C LEU A 61 -15.74 -6.57 -49.97
N ALA A 62 -16.37 -6.68 -48.80
CA ALA A 62 -17.55 -7.53 -48.62
C ALA A 62 -18.73 -7.08 -49.51
N LEU A 63 -18.99 -5.77 -49.57
CA LEU A 63 -20.05 -5.21 -50.41
C LEU A 63 -19.70 -5.29 -51.91
N TRP A 64 -18.45 -5.01 -52.28
CA TRP A 64 -18.00 -5.14 -53.66
C TRP A 64 -18.14 -6.57 -54.17
N TYR A 65 -17.65 -7.56 -53.41
CA TYR A 65 -17.79 -8.96 -53.77
C TYR A 65 -19.26 -9.42 -53.76
N GLY A 66 -20.06 -8.94 -52.80
CA GLY A 66 -21.51 -9.17 -52.77
C GLY A 66 -22.21 -8.67 -54.03
N SER A 67 -21.82 -7.49 -54.53
CA SER A 67 -22.33 -6.92 -55.78
C SER A 67 -21.95 -7.78 -57.00
N VAL A 68 -20.71 -8.26 -57.08
CA VAL A 68 -20.26 -9.17 -58.16
C VAL A 68 -21.07 -10.47 -58.14
N LEU A 69 -21.37 -11.03 -56.97
CA LEU A 69 -22.15 -12.26 -56.81
C LEU A 69 -23.61 -12.09 -57.25
N MET A 70 -24.20 -10.92 -56.98
CA MET A 70 -25.53 -10.55 -57.47
C MET A 70 -25.54 -10.41 -58.99
N GLY A 71 -24.50 -9.83 -59.59
CA GLY A 71 -24.38 -9.71 -61.04
C GLY A 71 -24.27 -11.06 -61.77
N LYS A 72 -23.88 -12.12 -61.07
CA LYS A 72 -23.86 -13.51 -61.57
C LYS A 72 -25.13 -14.31 -61.25
N GLU A 73 -26.16 -13.66 -60.69
CA GLU A 73 -27.43 -14.28 -60.26
C GLU A 73 -27.28 -15.42 -59.23
N LEU A 74 -26.13 -15.50 -58.55
CA LEU A 74 -25.85 -16.54 -57.54
C LEU A 74 -26.47 -16.22 -56.17
N THR A 75 -26.85 -14.96 -55.94
CA THR A 75 -27.42 -14.51 -54.66
C THR A 75 -28.37 -13.33 -54.84
N SER A 76 -29.18 -13.06 -53.82
CA SER A 76 -30.07 -11.90 -53.76
C SER A 76 -29.52 -10.81 -52.84
N PHE A 77 -29.89 -9.56 -53.11
CA PHE A 77 -29.53 -8.42 -52.25
C PHE A 77 -29.90 -8.65 -50.78
N LYS A 78 -31.08 -9.23 -50.53
CA LYS A 78 -31.57 -9.54 -49.18
C LYS A 78 -30.63 -10.50 -48.44
N ALA A 79 -30.10 -11.52 -49.11
CA ALA A 79 -29.19 -12.48 -48.52
C ALA A 79 -27.83 -11.85 -48.20
N VAL A 80 -27.27 -11.06 -49.13
CA VAL A 80 -26.01 -10.34 -48.93
C VAL A 80 -26.11 -9.37 -47.75
N MET A 81 -27.16 -8.54 -47.71
CA MET A 81 -27.36 -7.57 -46.62
C MET A 81 -27.58 -8.25 -45.27
N LYS A 82 -28.32 -9.36 -45.23
CA LYS A 82 -28.52 -10.13 -44.01
C LYS A 82 -27.18 -10.66 -43.46
N SER A 83 -26.38 -11.29 -44.31
CA SER A 83 -25.07 -11.81 -43.89
C SER A 83 -24.12 -10.70 -43.44
N PHE A 84 -24.11 -9.57 -44.15
CA PHE A 84 -23.30 -8.40 -43.78
C PHE A 84 -23.67 -7.84 -42.40
N MET A 85 -24.97 -7.67 -42.13
CA MET A 85 -25.45 -7.16 -40.83
C MET A 85 -25.10 -8.11 -39.68
N VAL A 86 -25.27 -9.43 -39.88
CA VAL A 86 -24.90 -10.42 -38.86
C VAL A 86 -23.41 -10.35 -38.54
N LEU A 87 -22.55 -10.28 -39.57
CA LEU A 87 -21.10 -10.20 -39.38
C LEU A 87 -20.69 -8.94 -38.61
N ILE A 88 -21.26 -7.78 -38.91
CA ILE A 88 -20.96 -6.52 -38.21
C ILE A 88 -21.37 -6.61 -36.75
N VAL A 89 -22.61 -7.01 -36.47
CA VAL A 89 -23.13 -7.05 -35.09
C VAL A 89 -22.33 -8.03 -34.24
N THR A 90 -21.99 -9.20 -34.78
CA THR A 90 -21.16 -10.18 -34.06
C THR A 90 -19.74 -9.67 -33.83
N ALA A 91 -19.11 -9.04 -34.83
CA ALA A 91 -17.76 -8.49 -34.69
C ALA A 91 -17.69 -7.37 -33.63
N LEU A 92 -18.68 -6.47 -33.61
CA LEU A 92 -18.76 -5.41 -32.61
C LEU A 92 -18.95 -5.98 -31.19
N ALA A 93 -19.86 -6.94 -31.01
CA ALA A 93 -20.09 -7.58 -29.71
C ALA A 93 -18.84 -8.29 -29.18
N MET A 94 -18.10 -8.99 -30.05
CA MET A 94 -16.83 -9.61 -29.70
C MET A 94 -15.78 -8.56 -29.33
N GLY A 95 -15.69 -7.46 -30.09
CA GLY A 95 -14.77 -6.35 -29.83
C GLY A 95 -14.98 -5.73 -28.45
N GLU A 96 -16.22 -5.46 -28.06
CA GLU A 96 -16.56 -4.94 -26.74
C GLU A 96 -16.20 -5.92 -25.62
N THR A 97 -16.51 -7.21 -25.80
CA THR A 97 -16.21 -8.24 -24.80
C THR A 97 -14.70 -8.40 -24.59
N LEU A 98 -13.92 -8.38 -25.68
CA LEU A 98 -12.46 -8.42 -25.64
C LEU A 98 -11.87 -7.17 -24.96
N ALA A 99 -12.48 -6.00 -25.16
CA ALA A 99 -12.05 -4.76 -24.52
C ALA A 99 -12.21 -4.78 -22.99
N MET A 100 -13.12 -5.60 -22.45
CA MET A 100 -13.31 -5.77 -21.00
C MET A 100 -12.32 -6.74 -20.34
N ALA A 101 -11.61 -7.57 -21.11
CA ALA A 101 -10.70 -8.57 -20.56
C ALA A 101 -9.57 -7.99 -19.67
N PRO A 102 -8.91 -6.87 -20.03
CA PRO A 102 -7.89 -6.27 -19.18
C PRO A 102 -8.43 -5.80 -17.83
N ASP A 103 -9.66 -5.31 -17.77
CA ASP A 103 -10.28 -4.84 -16.53
C ASP A 103 -10.63 -6.00 -15.61
N LEU A 104 -11.08 -7.13 -16.17
CA LEU A 104 -11.30 -8.36 -15.40
C LEU A 104 -9.98 -8.88 -14.80
N ILE A 105 -8.89 -8.87 -15.57
CA ILE A 105 -7.57 -9.29 -15.09
C ILE A 105 -7.08 -8.38 -13.95
N LYS A 106 -7.18 -7.06 -14.12
CA LYS A 106 -6.83 -6.10 -13.08
C LYS A 106 -7.70 -6.26 -11.83
N GLY A 107 -9.01 -6.48 -12.00
CA GLY A 107 -9.94 -6.74 -10.91
C GLY A 107 -9.48 -7.93 -10.05
N ASN A 108 -9.11 -9.04 -10.68
CA ASN A 108 -8.59 -10.21 -9.96
C ASN A 108 -7.30 -9.91 -9.19
N GLN A 109 -6.38 -9.12 -9.74
CA GLN A 109 -5.15 -8.72 -9.05
C GLN A 109 -5.44 -7.84 -7.83
N MET A 110 -6.39 -6.91 -7.95
CA MET A 110 -6.80 -6.07 -6.81
C MET A 110 -7.42 -6.91 -5.69
N VAL A 111 -8.30 -7.85 -6.04
CA VAL A 111 -8.88 -8.77 -5.07
C VAL A 111 -7.81 -9.60 -4.37
N ALA A 112 -6.81 -10.10 -5.10
CA ALA A 112 -5.69 -10.83 -4.50
C ALA A 112 -4.92 -9.95 -3.49
N SER A 113 -4.66 -8.68 -3.79
CA SER A 113 -3.98 -7.77 -2.85
C SER A 113 -4.81 -7.49 -1.59
N VAL A 114 -6.14 -7.46 -1.70
CA VAL A 114 -7.04 -7.31 -0.54
C VAL A 114 -6.97 -8.55 0.33
N PHE A 115 -7.05 -9.74 -0.26
CA PHE A 115 -6.92 -11.00 0.48
C PHE A 115 -5.53 -11.15 1.11
N GLU A 116 -4.46 -10.71 0.45
CA GLU A 116 -3.12 -10.70 1.03
C GLU A 116 -3.05 -9.86 2.32
N VAL A 117 -3.74 -8.71 2.37
CA VAL A 117 -3.82 -7.88 3.57
C VAL A 117 -4.71 -8.50 4.64
N LEU A 118 -5.85 -9.08 4.25
CA LEU A 118 -6.81 -9.71 5.18
C LEU A 118 -6.25 -10.98 5.81
N ASP A 119 -5.54 -11.81 5.04
CA ASP A 119 -4.96 -13.08 5.47
C ASP A 119 -3.57 -12.90 6.12
N ARG A 120 -3.03 -11.67 6.12
CA ARG A 120 -1.76 -11.35 6.76
C ARG A 120 -1.85 -11.63 8.26
N LYS A 121 -1.11 -12.64 8.72
CA LYS A 121 -0.91 -12.89 10.14
C LYS A 121 0.05 -11.85 10.72
N THR A 122 -0.36 -11.20 11.81
CA THR A 122 0.52 -10.36 12.61
C THR A 122 1.43 -11.25 13.46
N GLU A 123 2.72 -10.91 13.56
CA GLU A 123 3.67 -11.63 14.43
C GLU A 123 3.25 -11.53 15.90
N ILE A 124 2.67 -10.38 16.23
CA ILE A 124 2.06 -10.08 17.51
C ILE A 124 0.60 -10.57 17.47
N ALA A 125 0.30 -11.61 18.24
CA ALA A 125 -1.04 -12.20 18.32
C ALA A 125 -1.91 -11.48 19.37
N THR A 126 -3.05 -10.91 18.94
CA THR A 126 -3.99 -10.19 19.80
C THR A 126 -4.86 -11.12 20.66
N ASP A 127 -5.14 -12.33 20.19
CA ASP A 127 -6.25 -13.17 20.71
C ASP A 127 -5.85 -14.20 21.77
N SER A 128 -4.61 -14.14 22.30
CA SER A 128 -4.06 -15.17 23.21
C SER A 128 -3.61 -14.64 24.58
N GLY A 129 -3.90 -13.37 24.89
CA GLY A 129 -3.59 -12.77 26.17
C GLY A 129 -4.60 -13.11 27.26
N GLU A 130 -4.14 -13.25 28.51
CA GLU A 130 -5.02 -13.27 29.67
C GLU A 130 -5.44 -11.84 30.01
N GLU A 131 -6.73 -11.62 30.28
CA GLU A 131 -7.19 -10.31 30.76
C GLU A 131 -6.59 -10.05 32.16
N VAL A 132 -5.77 -9.00 32.27
CA VAL A 132 -5.18 -8.60 33.54
C VAL A 132 -6.06 -7.53 34.19
N THR A 133 -6.77 -7.93 35.23
CA THR A 133 -7.75 -7.10 35.96
C THR A 133 -7.10 -6.06 36.88
N ALA A 134 -5.86 -6.27 37.31
CA ALA A 134 -5.10 -5.33 38.13
C ALA A 134 -3.59 -5.43 37.83
N VAL A 135 -2.94 -4.27 37.71
CA VAL A 135 -1.49 -4.11 37.46
C VAL A 135 -0.93 -3.26 38.61
N GLU A 136 0.05 -3.78 39.34
CA GLU A 136 0.79 -3.04 40.36
C GLU A 136 1.80 -2.06 39.72
N GLY A 137 2.34 -2.41 38.55
CA GLY A 137 3.18 -1.52 37.74
C GLY A 137 4.69 -1.74 37.90
N THR A 138 5.12 -2.91 38.38
CA THR A 138 6.52 -3.32 38.40
C THR A 138 6.94 -3.82 37.02
N ILE A 139 7.96 -3.21 36.41
CA ILE A 139 8.44 -3.53 35.06
C ILE A 139 9.87 -4.05 35.14
N GLU A 140 10.18 -5.13 34.44
CA GLU A 140 11.50 -5.73 34.42
C GLU A 140 11.91 -6.16 33.01
N PHE A 141 13.11 -5.72 32.60
CA PHE A 141 13.83 -6.16 31.39
C PHE A 141 14.94 -7.12 31.83
N LYS A 142 14.97 -8.33 31.25
CA LYS A 142 16.01 -9.34 31.48
C LYS A 142 16.69 -9.71 30.18
N ASP A 143 18.00 -9.45 30.11
CA ASP A 143 18.89 -9.81 29.00
C ASP A 143 18.31 -9.49 27.62
N VAL A 144 17.70 -8.31 27.50
CA VAL A 144 16.94 -7.94 26.31
C VAL A 144 17.86 -7.52 25.17
N GLU A 145 17.70 -8.19 24.03
CA GLU A 145 18.30 -7.82 22.76
C GLU A 145 17.23 -7.33 21.78
N PHE A 146 17.48 -6.20 21.12
CA PHE A 146 16.48 -5.58 20.26
C PHE A 146 17.09 -4.81 19.09
N CYS A 147 16.48 -4.98 17.91
CA CYS A 147 16.66 -4.15 16.72
C CYS A 147 15.28 -3.86 16.12
N TYR A 148 15.13 -2.71 15.45
CA TYR A 148 13.91 -2.44 14.71
C TYR A 148 13.83 -3.31 13.45
N PRO A 149 12.67 -3.92 13.11
CA PRO A 149 12.54 -4.75 11.90
C PRO A 149 12.89 -4.02 10.60
N ALA A 150 12.67 -2.70 10.53
CA ALA A 150 13.03 -1.88 9.38
C ALA A 150 14.54 -1.62 9.23
N ARG A 151 15.34 -1.92 10.27
CA ARG A 151 16.81 -1.74 10.32
C ARG A 151 17.45 -2.87 11.14
N PRO A 152 17.44 -4.11 10.64
CA PRO A 152 17.89 -5.28 11.40
C PRO A 152 19.39 -5.22 11.75
N ASP A 153 20.21 -4.54 10.94
CA ASP A 153 21.66 -4.44 11.15
C ASP A 153 22.05 -3.53 12.34
N VAL A 154 21.09 -2.78 12.90
CA VAL A 154 21.34 -1.81 13.97
C VAL A 154 20.73 -2.33 15.28
N HIS A 155 21.57 -2.96 16.10
CA HIS A 155 21.21 -3.36 17.46
C HIS A 155 21.08 -2.13 18.36
N ILE A 156 19.89 -1.94 18.92
CA ILE A 156 19.59 -0.88 19.90
C ILE A 156 19.97 -1.33 21.30
N PHE A 157 19.62 -2.56 21.67
CA PHE A 157 19.94 -3.17 22.95
C PHE A 157 20.73 -4.47 22.74
N ARG A 158 21.75 -4.67 23.57
CA ARG A 158 22.53 -5.90 23.69
C ARG A 158 22.61 -6.19 25.19
N ASP A 159 21.96 -7.27 25.62
CA ASP A 159 21.88 -7.69 27.04
C ASP A 159 21.33 -6.60 28.00
N PHE A 160 20.27 -5.89 27.59
CA PHE A 160 19.70 -4.81 28.39
C PHE A 160 18.90 -5.34 29.59
N ASN A 161 19.27 -4.86 30.78
CA ASN A 161 18.68 -5.26 32.06
C ASN A 161 18.24 -4.02 32.86
N MET A 162 16.99 -3.99 33.30
CA MET A 162 16.41 -2.87 34.04
C MET A 162 15.23 -3.32 34.89
N ARG A 163 15.06 -2.79 36.10
CA ARG A 163 13.88 -3.04 36.93
C ARG A 163 13.33 -1.73 37.51
N VAL A 164 12.05 -1.48 37.26
CA VAL A 164 11.28 -0.35 37.78
C VAL A 164 10.26 -0.91 38.75
N HIS A 165 10.25 -0.39 39.98
CA HIS A 165 9.30 -0.81 41.01
C HIS A 165 7.98 -0.05 40.90
N ALA A 166 6.87 -0.72 41.19
CA ALA A 166 5.55 -0.12 41.31
C ALA A 166 5.57 1.18 42.14
N GLY A 167 4.89 2.22 41.63
CA GLY A 167 4.78 3.52 42.30
C GLY A 167 6.08 4.33 42.39
N LYS A 168 7.17 3.89 41.76
CA LYS A 168 8.43 4.64 41.68
C LYS A 168 8.61 5.24 40.28
N SER A 169 9.12 6.46 40.24
CA SER A 169 9.52 7.11 38.99
C SER A 169 10.96 6.75 38.65
N MET A 170 11.18 6.23 37.44
CA MET A 170 12.52 6.04 36.88
C MET A 170 12.70 6.98 35.69
N ALA A 171 13.79 7.74 35.67
CA ALA A 171 14.17 8.57 34.53
C ALA A 171 15.24 7.84 33.71
N ILE A 172 15.03 7.75 32.40
CA ILE A 172 15.99 7.17 31.46
C ILE A 172 16.65 8.33 30.70
N VAL A 173 17.93 8.53 30.94
CA VAL A 173 18.74 9.57 30.30
C VAL A 173 19.85 8.95 29.46
N GLY A 174 20.22 9.62 28.37
CA GLY A 174 21.24 9.12 27.45
C GLY A 174 21.30 9.97 26.18
N GLN A 175 22.34 9.78 25.38
CA GLN A 175 22.53 10.51 24.12
C GLN A 175 21.41 10.20 23.11
N SER A 176 21.24 11.07 22.10
CA SER A 176 20.32 10.79 21.00
C SER A 176 20.64 9.44 20.34
N GLY A 177 19.62 8.62 20.08
CA GLY A 177 19.80 7.27 19.54
C GLY A 177 20.13 6.17 20.57
N SER A 178 20.26 6.47 21.87
CA SER A 178 20.58 5.47 22.91
C SER A 178 19.44 4.49 23.24
N GLY A 179 18.35 4.44 22.46
CA GLY A 179 17.23 3.51 22.68
C GLY A 179 16.17 3.93 23.70
N LYS A 180 16.20 5.15 24.25
CA LYS A 180 15.22 5.63 25.27
C LYS A 180 13.76 5.40 24.87
N SER A 181 13.37 5.84 23.67
CA SER A 181 12.03 5.64 23.13
C SER A 181 11.73 4.18 22.78
N SER A 182 12.77 3.39 22.51
CA SER A 182 12.64 1.94 22.26
C SER A 182 12.25 1.18 23.51
N VAL A 183 12.64 1.64 24.71
CA VAL A 183 12.15 1.08 25.98
C VAL A 183 10.63 1.16 26.07
N LEU A 184 10.04 2.32 25.73
CA LEU A 184 8.57 2.44 25.68
C LEU A 184 7.95 1.52 24.65
N ALA A 185 8.52 1.46 23.46
CA ALA A 185 7.98 0.63 22.39
C ALA A 185 7.93 -0.86 22.78
N LEU A 186 8.89 -1.33 23.59
CA LEU A 186 8.91 -2.68 24.15
C LEU A 186 7.96 -2.87 25.35
N ILE A 187 7.78 -1.85 26.21
CA ILE A 187 6.80 -1.91 27.31
C ILE A 187 5.38 -1.98 26.75
N LEU A 188 5.06 -1.09 25.81
CA LEU A 188 3.78 -1.04 25.09
C LEU A 188 3.60 -2.18 24.09
N ARG A 189 4.63 -3.03 23.95
CA ARG A 189 4.65 -4.21 23.09
C ARG A 189 4.23 -3.90 21.64
N PHE A 190 4.72 -2.77 21.11
CA PHE A 190 4.69 -2.47 19.68
C PHE A 190 5.69 -3.33 18.90
N TYR A 191 6.71 -3.83 19.59
CA TYR A 191 7.67 -4.80 19.09
C TYR A 191 7.96 -5.83 20.19
N ASP A 192 8.22 -7.07 19.79
CA ASP A 192 8.82 -8.07 20.67
C ASP A 192 10.35 -8.00 20.58
N PRO A 193 11.08 -8.28 21.68
CA PRO A 193 12.54 -8.36 21.64
C PRO A 193 13.00 -9.59 20.85
N ILE A 194 14.22 -9.54 20.31
CA ILE A 194 14.84 -10.67 19.59
C ILE A 194 15.17 -11.79 20.57
N SER A 195 15.73 -11.42 21.71
CA SER A 195 16.08 -12.32 22.81
C SER A 195 15.91 -11.61 24.15
N GLY A 196 15.90 -12.37 25.24
CA GLY A 196 15.52 -11.86 26.56
C GLY A 196 14.00 -11.69 26.73
N LYS A 197 13.58 -11.07 27.84
CA LYS A 197 12.16 -10.95 28.20
C LYS A 197 11.83 -9.63 28.88
N VAL A 198 10.67 -9.09 28.55
CA VAL A 198 10.02 -7.98 29.27
C VAL A 198 8.92 -8.57 30.16
N ILE A 199 8.93 -8.21 31.44
CA ILE A 199 8.09 -8.77 32.49
C ILE A 199 7.36 -7.61 33.17
N ILE A 200 6.05 -7.75 33.37
CA ILE A 200 5.22 -6.79 34.11
C ILE A 200 4.56 -7.55 35.26
N ASP A 201 4.76 -7.09 36.50
CA ASP A 201 4.26 -7.70 37.74
C ASP A 201 4.56 -9.20 37.86
N GLY A 202 5.78 -9.60 37.46
CA GLY A 202 6.21 -10.99 37.49
C GLY A 202 5.62 -11.88 36.39
N LYS A 203 4.71 -11.37 35.55
CA LYS A 203 4.15 -12.06 34.39
C LYS A 203 4.88 -11.64 33.11
N PHE A 204 5.05 -12.59 32.18
CA PHE A 204 5.61 -12.26 30.88
C PHE A 204 4.68 -11.33 30.11
N ASN A 205 5.24 -10.33 29.42
CA ASN A 205 4.47 -9.39 28.60
C ASN A 205 3.67 -10.08 27.47
N LEU A 206 3.96 -11.36 27.20
CA LEU A 206 3.20 -12.26 26.31
C LEU A 206 1.68 -12.28 26.59
N TYR A 207 1.25 -12.04 27.83
CA TYR A 207 -0.15 -12.18 28.23
C TYR A 207 -0.95 -10.86 28.27
N LEU A 208 -0.30 -9.71 28.17
CA LEU A 208 -0.92 -8.39 28.36
C LEU A 208 -1.29 -7.74 27.02
N TYR A 209 -2.36 -8.21 26.36
CA TYR A 209 -2.90 -7.54 25.16
C TYR A 209 -4.27 -6.90 25.35
N TYR A 210 -5.06 -7.33 26.35
CA TYR A 210 -6.34 -6.72 26.69
C TYR A 210 -6.20 -5.61 27.74
N PHE A 211 -5.16 -4.79 27.63
CA PHE A 211 -5.16 -3.49 28.31
C PHE A 211 -5.59 -2.45 27.29
N GLU A 212 -6.89 -2.15 27.29
CA GLU A 212 -7.48 -1.14 26.44
C GLU A 212 -6.68 0.17 26.58
N LEU A 213 -6.28 0.81 25.48
CA LEU A 213 -5.53 2.08 25.54
C LEU A 213 -6.27 3.15 26.37
N GLU A 214 -7.59 3.03 26.51
CA GLU A 214 -8.41 3.84 27.41
C GLU A 214 -8.15 3.59 28.91
N SER A 215 -7.88 2.35 29.34
CA SER A 215 -7.57 2.03 30.74
C SER A 215 -6.14 2.46 31.12
N PHE A 216 -5.23 2.55 30.14
CA PHE A 216 -3.88 3.11 30.32
C PHE A 216 -3.90 4.63 30.53
N GLN A 217 -4.75 5.39 29.82
CA GLN A 217 -4.87 6.84 30.03
C GLN A 217 -5.57 7.22 31.33
N ARG A 218 -6.38 6.33 31.91
CA ARG A 218 -7.16 6.61 33.13
C ARG A 218 -6.38 6.38 34.43
N SER A 219 -5.21 5.75 34.35
CA SER A 219 -4.62 5.08 35.50
C SER A 219 -3.18 5.57 35.69
N SER A 220 -2.98 6.35 36.77
CA SER A 220 -1.75 7.10 37.11
C SER A 220 -0.58 6.21 37.58
N TRP A 221 -0.38 5.05 36.96
CA TRP A 221 0.53 4.00 37.45
C TRP A 221 1.97 4.12 36.97
N ILE A 222 2.21 4.88 35.89
CA ILE A 222 3.55 5.07 35.33
C ILE A 222 3.92 6.56 35.34
N ASN A 223 4.70 6.95 36.36
CA ASN A 223 5.51 8.17 36.31
C ASN A 223 6.88 7.85 35.66
N LEU A 224 6.91 7.18 34.51
CA LEU A 224 8.12 7.22 33.66
C LEU A 224 8.16 8.59 33.01
N ILE A 225 8.88 9.50 33.65
CA ILE A 225 9.30 10.74 33.03
C ILE A 225 10.42 10.36 32.06
N ILE A 226 10.04 10.05 30.82
CA ILE A 226 11.01 10.02 29.73
C ILE A 226 11.22 11.46 29.36
N SER A 227 12.22 12.05 30.01
CA SER A 227 12.71 13.37 29.64
C SER A 227 13.33 13.24 28.24
N MET A 228 12.52 13.57 27.24
CA MET A 228 12.99 13.90 25.89
C MET A 228 13.64 15.29 25.96
N MET A 229 14.84 15.37 26.53
CA MET A 229 15.76 16.48 26.23
C MET A 229 16.58 16.14 24.99
#